data_AF-A0A812KCZ4-F1
#
_entry.id   AF-A0A812KCZ4-F1
#
_cell.length_a   1.000
_cell.length_b   1.000
_cell.length_c   1.000
_cell.angle_alpha   90.00
_cell.angle_beta   90.00
_cell.angle_gamma   90.00
#
_symmetry.space_group_name_H-M   'P 1'
#
loop_
_entity.id
_entity.type
_entity.pdbx_description
1 polymer ?
#
loop_
_entity_poly.entity_id
_entity_poly.type
_entity_poly.pdbx_seq_one_letter_code
_entity_poly.pdbx_strand_id
1 'polypeptide(L)'
;MAAVSVTNDLQAPLEVKFQSEEWRVVYPKRSCSVEASEVLIQVRLRESPEVTGSCQASGGTSFQASVDFGAFSQRCKGRDRAEARELAREGKRREEAQQRTDAMIQEAATKIRNQEAWYVVRRIGIVLGLSLALIILCVAIPPESAVAAALLASATVPLCCCIGLLGVYAGKDEDTDFRLGRYRFCTRVGLRLVGLVALLAFSAMTAQHALQGYWWTATIIWPVACCGILCFWDGYTQPMSLGHGQQQIKDQERQAAETNVSNRTIRFEGSVLTWPRGRPCVASWPGKYAGAWESLVSQSRDGQVSAAVVFLPEKTDDYGKCDSIPQTEGLPGSCWCTPLYGEQKPWGCRWFTKWKENIEVAVASGAQLEVYFFQSHVGQGKVESFEAAGEDNLRREKVNRKQKDFEESPQFQQALDAGLGNLSKEPRGDGSSQYSREVRRLFLASLPDTEREFITAAEGLGNSQKAEVAWLEKKGYEYWAVDVATWLPGEGVEFCVPSSSKHQQAWAQQADCPSICVPIDPAC
;
A
#
# COMPACT_ATOMS: atom_id res chain seq x y z
N MET A 1 -5.45 -45.91 -37.49
CA MET A 1 -4.37 -45.72 -36.50
C MET A 1 -5.02 -45.25 -35.21
N ALA A 2 -4.60 -45.75 -34.04
CA ALA A 2 -5.16 -45.29 -32.78
C ALA A 2 -4.42 -44.03 -32.33
N ALA A 3 -5.15 -42.99 -31.91
CA ALA A 3 -4.56 -41.72 -31.51
C ALA A 3 -3.77 -41.88 -30.21
N VAL A 4 -2.58 -41.28 -30.16
CA VAL A 4 -1.81 -41.10 -28.93
C VAL A 4 -2.04 -39.67 -28.46
N SER A 5 -2.38 -39.48 -27.18
CA SER A 5 -2.66 -38.15 -26.62
C SER A 5 -1.83 -37.86 -25.38
N VAL A 6 -1.47 -36.59 -25.21
CA VAL A 6 -0.82 -36.06 -24.01
C VAL A 6 -1.71 -34.97 -23.45
N THR A 7 -2.13 -35.13 -22.20
CA THR A 7 -2.93 -34.15 -21.45
C THR A 7 -2.04 -33.38 -20.50
N ASN A 8 -2.09 -32.05 -20.58
CA ASN A 8 -1.43 -31.18 -19.62
C ASN A 8 -2.35 -30.96 -18.40
N ASP A 9 -2.14 -31.77 -17.36
CA ASP A 9 -2.79 -31.67 -16.06
C ASP A 9 -1.99 -30.84 -15.03
N LEU A 10 -0.88 -30.21 -15.46
CA LEU A 10 -0.07 -29.28 -14.67
C LEU A 10 -0.62 -27.86 -14.77
N GLN A 11 -0.14 -26.96 -13.89
CA GLN A 11 -0.51 -25.54 -13.93
C GLN A 11 0.32 -24.73 -14.93
N ALA A 12 1.48 -25.22 -15.34
CA ALA A 12 2.37 -24.54 -16.27
C ALA A 12 2.12 -24.95 -17.75
N PRO A 13 2.41 -24.06 -18.72
CA PRO A 13 2.43 -24.44 -20.13
C PRO A 13 3.54 -25.47 -20.42
N LEU A 14 3.21 -26.44 -21.27
CA LEU A 14 4.13 -27.46 -21.73
C LEU A 14 4.42 -27.33 -23.21
N GLU A 15 5.56 -27.84 -23.63
CA GLU A 15 5.83 -28.13 -25.02
C GLU A 15 5.94 -29.63 -25.22
N VAL A 16 5.23 -30.15 -26.22
CA VAL A 16 5.16 -31.58 -26.55
C VAL A 16 5.64 -31.76 -27.97
N LYS A 17 6.51 -32.75 -28.17
CA LYS A 17 7.03 -33.14 -29.47
C LYS A 17 6.72 -34.61 -29.71
N PHE A 18 6.07 -34.90 -30.83
CA PHE A 18 5.81 -36.25 -31.31
C PHE A 18 6.82 -36.56 -32.42
N GLN A 19 7.70 -37.54 -32.25
CA GLN A 19 8.74 -37.88 -33.25
C GLN A 19 9.62 -36.68 -33.68
N SER A 20 10.01 -36.60 -34.95
CA SER A 20 10.82 -35.52 -35.55
C SER A 20 10.02 -34.26 -35.90
N GLU A 21 8.79 -34.11 -35.40
CA GLU A 21 7.96 -32.92 -35.62
C GLU A 21 8.44 -31.70 -34.82
N GLU A 22 7.83 -30.54 -35.04
CA GLU A 22 8.06 -29.34 -34.24
C GLU A 22 7.43 -29.41 -32.85
N TRP A 23 7.94 -28.61 -31.91
CA TRP A 23 7.39 -28.49 -30.56
C TRP A 23 6.02 -27.81 -30.60
N ARG A 24 5.00 -28.44 -30.02
CA ARG A 24 3.64 -27.89 -29.89
C ARG A 24 3.37 -27.48 -28.46
N VAL A 25 2.79 -26.29 -28.28
CA VAL A 25 2.42 -25.79 -26.95
C VAL A 25 1.11 -26.43 -26.49
N VAL A 26 1.10 -26.96 -25.28
CA VAL A 26 -0.09 -27.51 -24.62
C VAL A 26 -0.31 -26.75 -23.32
N TYR A 27 -1.34 -25.91 -23.30
CA TYR A 27 -1.74 -25.14 -22.12
C TYR A 27 -2.42 -26.01 -21.06
N PRO A 28 -2.50 -25.54 -19.79
CA PRO A 28 -3.18 -26.27 -18.73
C PRO A 28 -4.60 -26.69 -19.11
N LYS A 29 -4.98 -27.90 -18.71
CA LYS A 29 -6.29 -28.53 -18.97
C LYS A 29 -6.59 -28.79 -20.45
N ARG A 30 -5.57 -28.78 -21.30
CA ARG A 30 -5.67 -29.12 -22.73
C ARG A 30 -4.90 -30.39 -23.03
N SER A 31 -5.22 -30.98 -24.17
CA SER A 31 -4.58 -32.19 -24.66
C SER A 31 -4.13 -31.99 -26.10
N CYS A 32 -3.03 -32.63 -26.47
CA CYS A 32 -2.56 -32.72 -27.85
C CYS A 32 -2.52 -34.18 -28.26
N SER A 33 -3.00 -34.50 -29.45
CA SER A 33 -3.06 -35.87 -29.97
C SER A 33 -2.55 -35.98 -31.39
N VAL A 34 -1.90 -37.10 -31.70
CA VAL A 34 -1.41 -37.44 -33.04
C VAL A 34 -1.78 -38.90 -33.34
N GLU A 35 -2.15 -39.19 -34.59
CA GLU A 35 -2.38 -40.56 -35.04
C GLU A 35 -1.06 -41.23 -35.39
N ALA A 36 -0.66 -42.25 -34.61
CA ALA A 36 0.55 -43.00 -34.87
C ALA A 36 0.56 -44.36 -34.17
N SER A 37 1.28 -45.33 -34.74
CA SER A 37 1.36 -46.70 -34.22
C SER A 37 2.38 -46.83 -33.08
N GLU A 38 3.55 -46.24 -33.23
CA GLU A 38 4.59 -46.12 -32.19
C GLU A 38 5.28 -44.75 -32.29
N VAL A 39 5.36 -44.03 -31.17
CA VAL A 39 5.93 -42.67 -31.12
C VAL A 39 6.76 -42.48 -29.87
N LEU A 40 7.97 -41.93 -30.05
CA LEU A 40 8.69 -41.29 -28.94
C LEU A 40 8.06 -39.92 -28.69
N ILE A 41 7.49 -39.74 -27.50
CA ILE A 41 6.96 -38.47 -27.03
C ILE A 41 8.03 -37.80 -26.17
N GLN A 42 8.34 -36.54 -26.47
CA GLN A 42 9.15 -35.69 -25.61
C GLN A 42 8.31 -34.55 -25.09
N VAL A 43 8.48 -34.24 -23.81
CA VAL A 43 7.84 -33.11 -23.14
C VAL A 43 8.88 -32.24 -22.48
N ARG A 44 8.64 -30.94 -22.43
CA ARG A 44 9.44 -30.01 -21.64
C ARG A 44 8.60 -28.87 -21.08
N LEU A 45 9.06 -28.29 -19.98
CA LEU A 45 8.45 -27.07 -19.46
C LEU A 45 8.77 -25.91 -20.41
N ARG A 46 7.77 -25.11 -20.74
CA ARG A 46 7.96 -23.98 -21.64
C ARG A 46 8.81 -22.87 -21.02
N GLU A 47 8.67 -22.65 -19.71
CA GLU A 47 9.47 -21.65 -18.98
C GLU A 47 10.90 -22.13 -18.65
N SER A 48 11.11 -23.45 -18.66
CA SER A 48 12.37 -24.09 -18.28
C SER A 48 12.66 -25.25 -19.24
N PRO A 49 13.10 -24.96 -20.48
CA PRO A 49 13.31 -25.99 -21.50
C PRO A 49 14.30 -27.09 -21.10
N GLU A 50 15.15 -26.83 -20.10
CA GLU A 50 16.06 -27.79 -19.46
C GLU A 50 15.34 -28.89 -18.65
N VAL A 51 14.09 -28.66 -18.25
CA VAL A 51 13.26 -29.66 -17.56
C VAL A 51 12.49 -30.45 -18.61
N THR A 52 13.07 -31.59 -19.01
CA THR A 52 12.54 -32.47 -20.07
C THR A 52 12.15 -33.85 -19.54
N GLY A 53 11.20 -34.49 -20.20
CA GLY A 53 10.84 -35.89 -20.02
C GLY A 53 10.55 -36.57 -21.36
N SER A 54 10.62 -37.89 -21.40
CA SER A 54 10.28 -38.66 -22.59
C SER A 54 9.64 -40.00 -22.23
N CYS A 55 8.77 -40.49 -23.13
CA CYS A 55 8.10 -41.77 -22.98
C CYS A 55 7.86 -42.39 -24.36
N GLN A 56 7.88 -43.73 -24.44
CA GLN A 56 7.46 -44.45 -25.65
C GLN A 56 5.98 -44.77 -25.57
N ALA A 57 5.27 -44.51 -26.66
CA ALA A 57 3.84 -44.71 -26.77
C ALA A 57 3.48 -45.68 -27.88
N SER A 58 2.50 -46.53 -27.62
CA SER A 58 1.83 -47.36 -28.63
C SER A 58 0.46 -46.76 -28.94
N GLY A 59 -0.06 -46.97 -30.15
CA GLY A 59 -1.33 -46.40 -30.58
C GLY A 59 -2.47 -46.62 -29.57
N GLY A 60 -3.19 -45.56 -29.21
CA GLY A 60 -4.36 -45.61 -28.31
C GLY A 60 -4.06 -45.29 -26.84
N THR A 61 -2.81 -45.01 -26.47
CA THR A 61 -2.46 -44.58 -25.10
C THR A 61 -2.65 -43.08 -24.88
N SER A 62 -3.19 -42.72 -23.72
CA SER A 62 -3.30 -41.34 -23.23
C SER A 62 -2.35 -41.13 -22.06
N PHE A 63 -1.54 -40.08 -22.11
CA PHE A 63 -0.55 -39.73 -21.10
C PHE A 63 -0.97 -38.47 -20.33
N GLN A 64 -0.70 -38.46 -19.03
CA GLN A 64 -0.79 -37.31 -18.14
C GLN A 64 0.61 -36.78 -17.85
N ALA A 65 0.82 -35.49 -18.13
CA ALA A 65 2.12 -34.84 -17.94
C ALA A 65 2.64 -34.97 -16.50
N SER A 66 1.74 -34.95 -15.52
CA SER A 66 2.09 -35.04 -14.10
C SER A 66 2.38 -36.46 -13.60
N VAL A 67 2.19 -37.51 -14.43
CA VAL A 67 2.36 -38.92 -14.00
C VAL A 67 3.36 -39.67 -14.87
N ASP A 68 3.24 -39.58 -16.19
CA ASP A 68 3.80 -40.61 -17.07
C ASP A 68 5.21 -40.33 -17.62
N PHE A 69 5.83 -39.22 -17.22
CA PHE A 69 7.15 -38.79 -17.70
C PHE A 69 8.23 -38.84 -16.60
N GLY A 70 8.03 -39.67 -15.57
CA GLY A 70 9.06 -39.99 -14.57
C GLY A 70 9.58 -38.77 -13.80
N ALA A 71 10.89 -38.52 -13.90
CA ALA A 71 11.55 -37.41 -13.19
C ALA A 71 11.00 -36.03 -13.59
N PHE A 72 10.57 -35.87 -14.86
CA PHE A 72 9.91 -34.66 -15.32
C PHE A 72 8.63 -34.39 -14.52
N SER A 73 7.76 -35.41 -14.44
CA SER A 73 6.48 -35.34 -13.75
C SER A 73 6.64 -34.97 -12.26
N GLN A 74 7.64 -35.54 -11.59
CA GLN A 74 7.97 -35.22 -10.20
C GLN A 74 8.43 -33.77 -10.03
N ARG A 75 9.36 -33.30 -10.89
CA ARG A 75 9.86 -31.92 -10.85
C ARG A 75 8.76 -30.90 -11.11
N CYS A 76 7.89 -31.16 -12.08
CA CYS A 76 6.77 -30.28 -12.40
C CYS A 76 5.77 -30.18 -11.24
N LYS A 77 5.42 -31.30 -10.61
CA LYS A 77 4.58 -31.30 -9.39
C LYS A 77 5.21 -30.51 -8.25
N GLY A 78 6.53 -30.62 -8.06
CA GLY A 78 7.27 -29.83 -7.07
C GLY A 78 7.17 -28.33 -7.36
N ARG A 79 7.34 -27.94 -8.63
CA ARG A 79 7.21 -26.55 -9.09
C ARG A 79 5.80 -26.00 -8.90
N ASP A 80 4.76 -26.74 -9.31
CA ASP A 80 3.36 -26.32 -9.12
C ASP A 80 3.04 -26.07 -7.64
N ARG A 81 3.56 -26.92 -6.74
CA ARG A 81 3.42 -26.72 -5.28
C ARG A 81 4.21 -25.51 -4.78
N ALA A 82 5.42 -25.29 -5.29
CA ALA A 82 6.23 -24.13 -4.93
C ALA A 82 5.55 -22.83 -5.37
N GLU A 83 5.02 -22.79 -6.59
CA GLU A 83 4.28 -21.64 -7.12
C GLU A 83 2.99 -21.39 -6.34
N ALA A 84 2.20 -22.43 -6.04
CA ALA A 84 1.00 -22.27 -5.21
C ALA A 84 1.30 -21.70 -3.82
N ARG A 85 2.42 -22.11 -3.19
CA ARG A 85 2.86 -21.56 -1.89
C ARG A 85 3.29 -20.11 -2.01
N GLU A 86 3.98 -19.75 -3.08
CA GLU A 86 4.40 -18.37 -3.31
C GLU A 86 3.19 -17.46 -3.54
N LEU A 87 2.24 -17.87 -4.39
CA LEU A 87 0.99 -17.15 -4.63
C LEU A 87 0.18 -16.98 -3.34
N ALA A 88 0.08 -18.02 -2.50
CA ALA A 88 -0.61 -17.92 -1.21
C ALA A 88 0.08 -16.93 -0.25
N ARG A 89 1.42 -16.92 -0.21
CA ARG A 89 2.18 -15.96 0.59
C ARG A 89 1.98 -14.54 0.08
N GLU A 90 2.09 -14.32 -1.23
CA GLU A 90 1.91 -13.02 -1.85
C GLU A 90 0.49 -12.48 -1.67
N GLY A 91 -0.53 -13.33 -1.88
CA GLY A 91 -1.93 -12.99 -1.65
C GLY A 91 -2.16 -12.56 -0.21
N LYS A 92 -1.69 -13.35 0.77
CA LYS A 92 -1.78 -12.99 2.19
C LYS A 92 -1.10 -11.66 2.51
N ARG A 93 0.08 -11.38 1.93
CA ARG A 93 0.77 -10.11 2.16
C ARG A 93 -0.01 -8.91 1.62
N ARG A 94 -0.61 -9.03 0.44
CA ARG A 94 -1.43 -7.96 -0.14
C ARG A 94 -2.69 -7.71 0.67
N GLU A 95 -3.33 -8.78 1.16
CA GLU A 95 -4.45 -8.65 2.08
C GLU A 95 -4.04 -7.92 3.36
N GLU A 96 -2.91 -8.28 3.97
CA GLU A 96 -2.40 -7.61 5.17
C GLU A 96 -2.03 -6.13 4.89
N ALA A 97 -1.37 -5.84 3.76
CA ALA A 97 -1.01 -4.48 3.36
C ALA A 97 -2.26 -3.62 3.10
N GLN A 98 -3.27 -4.19 2.46
CA GLN A 98 -4.57 -3.56 2.25
C GLN A 98 -5.26 -3.27 3.59
N GLN A 99 -5.30 -4.26 4.50
CA GLN A 99 -5.88 -4.08 5.83
C GLN A 99 -5.17 -3.00 6.64
N ARG A 100 -3.83 -2.93 6.60
CA ARG A 100 -3.06 -1.87 7.25
C ARG A 100 -3.41 -0.49 6.67
N THR A 101 -3.47 -0.40 5.34
CA THR A 101 -3.83 0.85 4.66
C THR A 101 -5.25 1.29 5.03
N ASP A 102 -6.21 0.38 5.02
CA ASP A 102 -7.59 0.64 5.42
C ASP A 102 -7.70 1.05 6.90
N ALA A 103 -6.94 0.40 7.79
CA ALA A 103 -6.88 0.78 9.20
C ALA A 103 -6.31 2.19 9.39
N MET A 104 -5.26 2.55 8.64
CA MET A 104 -4.68 3.91 8.66
C MET A 104 -5.66 4.96 8.12
N ILE A 105 -6.40 4.64 7.05
CA ILE A 105 -7.44 5.52 6.50
C ILE A 105 -8.55 5.73 7.54
N GLN A 106 -9.00 4.66 8.18
CA GLN A 106 -10.01 4.74 9.23
C GLN A 106 -9.51 5.57 10.42
N GLU A 107 -8.29 5.34 10.89
CA GLU A 107 -7.70 6.12 11.98
C GLU A 107 -7.59 7.61 11.61
N ALA A 108 -7.08 7.93 10.42
CA ALA A 108 -6.98 9.29 9.92
C ALA A 108 -8.34 9.99 9.81
N ALA A 109 -9.35 9.29 9.26
CA ALA A 109 -10.73 9.80 9.19
C ALA A 109 -11.30 10.06 10.60
N THR A 110 -11.10 9.13 11.54
CA THR A 110 -11.55 9.33 12.93
C THR A 110 -10.85 10.49 13.60
N LYS A 111 -9.57 10.75 13.29
CA LYS A 111 -8.80 11.87 13.83
C LYS A 111 -9.32 13.21 13.32
N ILE A 112 -9.59 13.32 12.02
CA ILE A 112 -10.20 14.52 11.41
C ILE A 112 -11.53 14.81 12.11
N ARG A 113 -12.41 13.81 12.19
CA ARG A 113 -13.69 13.94 12.87
C ARG A 113 -13.55 14.35 14.34
N ASN A 114 -12.61 13.74 15.07
CA ASN A 114 -12.35 14.08 16.48
C ASN A 114 -11.82 15.52 16.65
N GLN A 115 -11.06 16.06 15.69
CA GLN A 115 -10.59 17.45 15.73
C GLN A 115 -11.74 18.44 15.54
N GLU A 116 -12.63 18.18 14.59
CA GLU A 116 -13.83 19.00 14.39
C GLU A 116 -14.77 18.90 15.60
N ALA A 117 -14.98 17.69 16.11
CA ALA A 117 -15.74 17.43 17.33
C ALA A 117 -15.19 18.25 18.51
N TRP A 118 -13.88 18.22 18.72
CA TRP A 118 -13.23 18.96 19.80
C TRP A 118 -13.47 20.47 19.71
N TYR A 119 -13.43 21.02 18.50
CA TYR A 119 -13.73 22.44 18.29
C TYR A 119 -15.17 22.80 18.69
N VAL A 120 -16.13 21.96 18.31
CA VAL A 120 -17.54 22.12 18.69
C VAL A 120 -17.71 21.98 20.20
N VAL A 121 -17.15 20.94 20.82
CA VAL A 121 -17.19 20.70 22.27
C VAL A 121 -16.58 21.86 23.05
N ARG A 122 -15.44 22.39 22.60
CA ARG A 122 -14.79 23.54 23.22
C ARG A 122 -15.66 24.79 23.16
N ARG A 123 -16.31 25.06 22.01
CA ARG A 123 -17.24 26.19 21.86
C ARG A 123 -18.45 26.04 22.80
N ILE A 124 -19.06 24.86 22.84
CA ILE A 124 -20.16 24.55 23.75
C ILE A 124 -19.71 24.75 25.21
N GLY A 125 -18.54 24.23 25.58
CA GLY A 125 -17.98 24.37 26.92
C GLY A 125 -17.74 25.82 27.33
N ILE A 126 -17.23 26.67 26.43
CA ILE A 126 -17.02 28.10 26.69
C ILE A 126 -18.36 28.81 26.93
N VAL A 127 -19.36 28.60 26.06
CA VAL A 127 -20.66 29.27 26.19
C VAL A 127 -21.39 28.83 27.45
N LEU A 128 -21.38 27.53 27.75
CA LEU A 128 -21.99 26.99 28.97
C LEU A 128 -21.26 27.46 30.23
N GLY A 129 -19.93 27.45 30.22
CA GLY A 129 -19.11 27.89 31.35
C GLY A 129 -19.32 29.36 31.68
N LEU A 130 -19.34 30.23 30.66
CA LEU A 130 -19.63 31.67 30.84
C LEU A 130 -21.06 31.89 31.35
N SER A 131 -22.05 31.19 30.80
CA SER A 131 -23.44 31.32 31.23
C SER A 131 -23.61 30.89 32.69
N LEU A 132 -22.99 29.78 33.09
CA LEU A 132 -23.04 29.29 34.47
C LEU A 132 -22.34 30.24 35.44
N ALA A 133 -21.17 30.78 35.07
CA ALA A 133 -20.45 31.74 35.90
C ALA A 133 -21.27 33.01 36.14
N LEU A 134 -21.96 33.51 35.11
CA LEU A 134 -22.85 34.67 35.25
C LEU A 134 -24.07 34.36 36.11
N ILE A 135 -24.66 33.16 36.02
CA ILE A 135 -25.73 32.72 36.91
C ILE A 135 -25.24 32.72 38.36
N ILE A 136 -24.08 32.11 38.64
CA ILE A 136 -23.49 32.06 39.98
C ILE A 136 -23.23 33.47 40.51
N LEU A 137 -22.72 34.37 39.67
CA LEU A 137 -22.51 35.77 40.04
C LEU A 137 -23.83 36.47 40.40
N CYS A 138 -24.90 36.23 39.64
CA CYS A 138 -26.23 36.77 39.96
C CYS A 138 -26.77 36.23 41.30
N VAL A 139 -26.51 34.96 41.61
CA VAL A 139 -26.91 34.34 42.89
C VAL A 139 -26.11 34.94 44.06
N ALA A 140 -24.83 35.22 43.85
CA ALA A 140 -23.94 35.70 44.91
C ALA A 140 -24.23 37.15 45.36
N ILE A 141 -24.92 37.95 44.54
CA ILE A 141 -25.23 39.35 44.84
C ILE A 141 -26.58 39.42 45.58
N PRO A 142 -26.63 39.83 46.86
CA PRO A 142 -27.89 40.04 47.56
C PRO A 142 -28.62 41.28 47.02
N PRO A 143 -29.93 41.21 46.73
CA PRO A 143 -30.67 42.38 46.30
C PRO A 143 -30.91 43.38 47.45
N GLU A 144 -30.38 44.59 47.31
CA GLU A 144 -30.63 45.68 48.26
C GLU A 144 -31.95 46.43 48.00
N SER A 145 -32.58 46.18 46.86
CA SER A 145 -33.85 46.81 46.47
C SER A 145 -34.69 45.90 45.58
N ALA A 146 -35.99 46.19 45.49
CA ALA A 146 -36.91 45.48 44.59
C ALA A 146 -36.48 45.59 43.11
N VAL A 147 -35.87 46.71 42.71
CA VAL A 147 -35.36 46.92 41.35
C VAL A 147 -34.13 46.03 41.10
N ALA A 148 -33.21 45.95 42.06
CA ALA A 148 -32.05 45.05 41.97
C ALA A 148 -32.48 43.58 41.91
N ALA A 149 -33.47 43.18 42.72
CA ALA A 149 -34.04 41.83 42.70
C ALA A 149 -34.66 41.48 41.34
N ALA A 150 -35.39 42.43 40.73
CA ALA A 150 -35.97 42.28 39.39
C ALA A 150 -34.91 42.11 38.31
N LEU A 151 -33.85 42.94 38.35
CA LEU A 151 -32.77 42.94 37.36
C LEU A 151 -31.93 41.66 37.44
N LEU A 152 -31.57 41.21 38.66
CA LEU A 152 -30.85 39.95 38.86
C LEU A 152 -31.68 38.76 38.38
N ALA A 153 -32.96 38.69 38.74
CA ALA A 153 -33.85 37.62 38.28
C ALA A 153 -34.03 37.65 36.75
N SER A 154 -34.21 38.83 36.15
CA SER A 154 -34.34 38.99 34.70
C SER A 154 -33.07 38.65 33.93
N ALA A 155 -31.88 38.92 34.50
CA ALA A 155 -30.59 38.57 33.90
C ALA A 155 -30.37 37.05 33.81
N THR A 156 -30.98 36.26 34.70
CA THR A 156 -30.89 34.79 34.65
C THR A 156 -31.73 34.14 33.54
N VAL A 157 -32.80 34.81 33.09
CA VAL A 157 -33.69 34.32 32.03
C VAL A 157 -32.96 34.05 30.71
N PRO A 158 -32.23 35.01 30.10
CA PRO A 158 -31.51 34.75 28.84
C PRO A 158 -30.40 33.70 29.02
N LEU A 159 -29.74 33.65 30.18
CA LEU A 159 -28.70 32.65 30.47
C LEU A 159 -29.29 31.24 30.54
N CYS A 160 -30.47 31.09 31.14
CA CYS A 160 -31.20 29.82 31.19
C CYS A 160 -31.71 29.41 29.80
N CYS A 161 -32.22 30.36 29.01
CA CYS A 161 -32.59 30.13 27.61
C CYS A 161 -31.39 29.68 26.78
N CYS A 162 -30.20 30.28 26.97
CA CYS A 162 -28.97 29.84 26.30
C CYS A 162 -28.61 28.39 26.62
N ILE A 163 -28.67 27.99 27.90
CA ILE A 163 -28.39 26.60 28.32
C ILE A 163 -29.44 25.64 27.72
N GLY A 164 -30.72 26.00 27.77
CA GLY A 164 -31.81 25.20 27.23
C GLY A 164 -31.74 25.02 25.71
N LEU A 165 -31.52 26.11 24.96
CA LEU A 165 -31.40 26.08 23.50
C LEU A 165 -30.18 25.27 23.05
N LEU A 166 -29.04 25.38 23.74
CA LEU A 166 -27.87 24.56 23.44
C LEU A 166 -28.11 23.08 23.73
N GLY A 167 -28.89 22.76 24.77
CA GLY A 167 -29.25 21.37 25.05
C GLY A 167 -30.20 20.76 24.02
N VAL A 168 -31.16 21.55 23.53
CA VAL A 168 -32.04 21.14 22.43
C VAL A 168 -31.25 21.01 21.13
N TYR A 169 -30.39 21.96 20.81
CA TYR A 169 -29.55 21.94 19.61
C TYR A 169 -28.62 20.73 19.59
N ALA A 170 -27.97 20.45 20.72
CA ALA A 170 -27.13 19.26 20.86
C ALA A 170 -27.91 17.94 20.89
N GLY A 171 -29.22 17.98 21.16
CA GLY A 171 -30.09 16.80 21.29
C GLY A 171 -30.92 16.46 20.05
N LYS A 172 -31.27 17.44 19.22
CA LYS A 172 -32.17 17.25 18.06
C LYS A 172 -31.48 17.04 16.72
N ASP A 173 -30.23 17.46 16.58
CA ASP A 173 -29.57 17.44 15.28
C ASP A 173 -28.69 16.19 15.12
N GLU A 174 -29.16 15.29 14.25
CA GLU A 174 -28.47 14.07 13.80
C GLU A 174 -27.03 14.36 13.33
N ASP A 175 -26.79 15.54 12.77
CA ASP A 175 -25.47 15.98 12.32
C ASP A 175 -24.54 16.21 13.53
N THR A 176 -25.05 16.76 14.62
CA THR A 176 -24.27 17.01 15.85
C THR A 176 -23.84 15.72 16.53
N ASP A 177 -24.72 14.71 16.57
CA ASP A 177 -24.43 13.42 17.20
C ASP A 177 -23.36 12.64 16.41
N PHE A 178 -23.39 12.72 15.08
CA PHE A 178 -22.35 12.17 14.20
C PHE A 178 -21.03 12.92 14.35
N ARG A 179 -21.06 14.26 14.34
CA ARG A 179 -19.87 15.12 14.47
C ARG A 179 -19.22 15.04 15.85
N LEU A 180 -19.99 14.85 16.94
CA LEU A 180 -19.44 14.76 18.29
C LEU A 180 -18.61 13.47 18.51
N GLY A 181 -18.80 12.43 17.68
CA GLY A 181 -17.99 11.23 17.65
C GLY A 181 -17.75 10.64 19.04
N ARG A 182 -16.47 10.55 19.45
CA ARG A 182 -16.06 10.01 20.77
C ARG A 182 -16.49 10.89 21.95
N TYR A 183 -16.70 12.18 21.74
CA TYR A 183 -17.07 13.13 22.79
C TYR A 183 -18.56 13.17 23.08
N ARG A 184 -19.38 12.42 22.32
CA ARG A 184 -20.83 12.36 22.52
C ARG A 184 -21.19 12.06 23.98
N PHE A 185 -20.57 11.05 24.57
CA PHE A 185 -20.85 10.67 25.96
C PHE A 185 -20.46 11.77 26.95
N CYS A 186 -19.23 12.29 26.87
CA CYS A 186 -18.74 13.33 27.77
C CYS A 186 -19.54 14.63 27.66
N THR A 187 -19.91 15.03 26.43
CA THR A 187 -20.69 16.25 26.18
C THR A 187 -22.08 16.13 26.80
N ARG A 188 -22.73 14.98 26.65
CA ARG A 188 -24.04 14.71 27.25
C ARG A 188 -23.99 14.70 28.77
N VAL A 189 -22.97 14.07 29.36
CA VAL A 189 -22.77 14.06 30.82
C VAL A 189 -22.47 15.47 31.34
N GLY A 190 -21.59 16.22 30.67
CA GLY A 190 -21.25 17.59 31.04
C GLY A 190 -22.45 18.52 30.98
N LEU A 191 -23.26 18.44 29.91
CA LEU A 191 -24.47 19.23 29.76
C LEU A 191 -25.50 18.94 30.87
N ARG A 192 -25.63 17.68 31.30
CA ARG A 192 -26.48 17.28 32.45
C ARG A 192 -25.99 17.89 33.76
N LEU A 193 -24.69 17.83 34.01
CA LEU A 193 -24.10 18.40 35.22
C LEU A 193 -24.31 19.92 35.25
N VAL A 194 -24.10 20.62 34.14
CA VAL A 194 -24.34 22.07 34.04
C VAL A 194 -25.81 22.41 34.30
N GLY A 195 -26.75 21.65 33.73
CA GLY A 195 -28.18 21.83 33.98
C GLY A 195 -28.54 21.65 35.45
N LEU A 196 -28.01 20.60 36.11
CA LEU A 196 -28.23 20.37 37.54
C LEU A 196 -27.68 21.50 38.42
N VAL A 197 -26.47 21.98 38.13
CA VAL A 197 -25.87 23.09 38.89
C VAL A 197 -26.68 24.38 38.70
N ALA A 198 -27.16 24.67 37.49
CA ALA A 198 -28.03 25.81 37.23
C ALA A 198 -29.35 25.74 38.04
N LEU A 199 -29.97 24.55 38.14
CA LEU A 199 -31.16 24.35 38.96
C LEU A 199 -30.90 24.57 40.45
N LEU A 200 -29.77 24.09 40.96
CA LEU A 200 -29.38 24.35 42.34
C LEU A 200 -29.14 25.84 42.58
N ALA A 201 -28.50 26.53 41.64
CA ALA A 201 -28.28 27.98 41.72
C ALA A 201 -29.61 28.76 41.74
N PHE A 202 -30.57 28.43 40.87
CA PHE A 202 -31.90 29.06 40.88
C PHE A 202 -32.68 28.78 42.17
N SER A 203 -32.55 27.57 42.72
CA SER A 203 -33.16 27.22 44.00
C SER A 203 -32.57 28.08 45.13
N ALA A 204 -31.24 28.23 45.17
CA ALA A 204 -30.55 29.07 46.14
C ALA A 204 -30.94 30.55 46.02
N MET A 205 -30.95 31.08 44.80
CA MET A 205 -31.34 32.47 44.52
C MET A 205 -32.79 32.73 44.95
N THR A 206 -33.71 31.81 44.65
CA THR A 206 -35.11 31.91 45.06
C THR A 206 -35.24 31.95 46.59
N ALA A 207 -34.51 31.07 47.30
CA ALA A 207 -34.51 31.06 48.77
C ALA A 207 -33.96 32.37 49.34
N GLN A 208 -32.83 32.86 48.81
CA GLN A 208 -32.21 34.11 49.24
C GLN A 208 -33.13 35.32 49.03
N HIS A 209 -33.75 35.44 47.86
CA HIS A 209 -34.69 36.52 47.57
C HIS A 209 -35.94 36.43 48.46
N ALA A 210 -36.46 35.24 48.72
CA ALA A 210 -37.60 35.04 49.60
C ALA A 210 -37.29 35.47 51.05
N LEU A 211 -36.12 35.11 51.57
CA LEU A 211 -35.66 35.53 52.90
C LEU A 211 -35.53 37.05 53.04
N GLN A 212 -35.27 37.75 51.94
CA GLN A 212 -35.15 39.21 51.89
C GLN A 212 -36.47 39.92 51.54
N GLY A 213 -37.59 39.18 51.45
CA GLY A 213 -38.92 39.74 51.19
C GLY A 213 -39.31 39.86 49.71
N TYR A 214 -38.48 39.36 48.79
CA TYR A 214 -38.69 39.42 47.33
C TYR A 214 -39.14 38.08 46.73
N TRP A 215 -40.03 37.37 47.40
CA TRP A 215 -40.52 36.04 46.99
C TRP A 215 -41.14 36.00 45.59
N TRP A 216 -41.70 37.12 45.11
CA TRP A 216 -42.31 37.24 43.78
C TRP A 216 -41.30 37.05 42.64
N THR A 217 -40.00 37.20 42.87
CA THR A 217 -38.98 36.93 41.83
C THR A 217 -38.96 35.47 41.36
N ALA A 218 -39.52 34.55 42.16
CA ALA A 218 -39.75 33.16 41.77
C ALA A 218 -40.62 33.04 40.50
N THR A 219 -41.59 33.94 40.29
CA THR A 219 -42.47 33.90 39.11
C THR A 219 -41.75 34.30 37.83
N ILE A 220 -40.57 34.93 37.93
CA ILE A 220 -39.71 35.28 36.80
C ILE A 220 -38.76 34.11 36.47
N ILE A 221 -38.15 33.51 37.49
CA ILE A 221 -37.08 32.51 37.34
C ILE A 221 -37.64 31.14 36.92
N TRP A 222 -38.67 30.65 37.61
CA TRP A 222 -39.11 29.26 37.48
C TRP A 222 -39.80 28.88 36.18
N PRO A 223 -40.60 29.73 35.51
CA PRO A 223 -41.17 29.39 34.20
C PRO A 223 -40.10 29.06 33.16
N VAL A 224 -38.98 29.80 33.19
CA VAL A 224 -37.86 29.61 32.25
C VAL A 224 -37.04 28.38 32.62
N ALA A 225 -36.79 28.15 33.91
CA ALA A 225 -36.12 26.94 34.40
C ALA A 225 -36.91 25.67 34.03
N CYS A 226 -38.22 25.66 34.26
CA CYS A 226 -39.09 24.53 33.92
C CYS A 226 -39.15 24.27 32.41
N CYS A 227 -39.28 25.31 31.59
CA CYS A 227 -39.22 25.18 30.13
C CYS A 227 -37.86 24.61 29.68
N GLY A 228 -36.75 25.09 30.24
CA GLY A 228 -35.41 24.57 29.95
C GLY A 228 -35.26 23.08 30.28
N ILE A 229 -35.80 22.62 31.41
CA ILE A 229 -35.77 21.22 31.84
C ILE A 229 -36.63 20.33 30.92
N LEU A 230 -37.84 20.76 30.58
CA LEU A 230 -38.76 19.97 29.75
C LEU A 230 -38.20 19.79 28.33
N CYS A 231 -37.63 20.85 27.75
CA CYS A 231 -36.92 20.77 26.47
C CYS A 231 -35.71 19.84 26.50
N PHE A 232 -35.09 19.63 27.67
CA PHE A 232 -33.96 18.73 27.87
C PHE A 232 -34.36 17.25 27.91
N TRP A 233 -35.57 16.94 28.38
CA TRP A 233 -36.06 15.56 28.53
C TRP A 233 -36.58 14.97 27.21
N ASP A 234 -37.24 15.78 26.38
CA ASP A 234 -37.92 15.35 25.15
C ASP A 234 -36.96 14.87 24.04
N GLY A 235 -35.73 15.39 23.99
CA GLY A 235 -34.75 15.05 22.94
C GLY A 235 -34.08 13.66 23.03
N TYR A 236 -34.45 12.79 23.98
CA TYR A 236 -33.59 11.66 24.40
C TYR A 236 -34.11 10.23 24.18
N THR A 237 -35.31 10.02 23.65
CA THR A 237 -35.93 8.68 23.60
C THR A 237 -35.97 8.00 22.23
N GLN A 238 -35.42 8.61 21.17
CA GLN A 238 -35.44 7.97 19.85
C GLN A 238 -34.08 7.32 19.50
N PRO A 239 -34.03 5.98 19.30
CA PRO A 239 -32.90 5.34 18.66
C PRO A 239 -32.97 5.61 17.15
N MET A 240 -31.84 5.97 16.53
CA MET A 240 -31.83 6.45 15.15
C MET A 240 -30.74 5.79 14.31
N SER A 241 -31.11 5.45 13.08
CA SER A 241 -30.27 4.94 11.99
C SER A 241 -29.64 6.09 11.20
N LEU A 242 -28.45 5.89 10.64
CA LEU A 242 -27.75 6.90 9.83
C LEU A 242 -28.57 7.30 8.58
N GLY A 243 -28.78 8.60 8.36
CA GLY A 243 -29.42 9.16 7.17
C GLY A 243 -28.47 9.33 5.97
N HIS A 244 -29.03 9.54 4.77
CA HIS A 244 -28.26 9.65 3.51
C HIS A 244 -27.19 10.76 3.51
N GLY A 245 -27.43 11.89 4.17
CA GLY A 245 -26.46 12.99 4.25
C GLY A 245 -25.23 12.65 5.08
N GLN A 246 -25.38 11.85 6.13
CA GLN A 246 -24.26 11.43 6.99
C GLN A 246 -23.34 10.45 6.26
N GLN A 247 -23.90 9.61 5.38
CA GLN A 247 -23.10 8.72 4.54
C GLN A 247 -22.22 9.52 3.58
N GLN A 248 -22.73 10.60 2.98
CA GLN A 248 -21.94 11.48 2.12
C GLN A 248 -20.79 12.16 2.86
N ILE A 249 -21.02 12.67 4.08
CA ILE A 249 -19.96 13.28 4.90
C ILE A 249 -18.90 12.23 5.26
N LYS A 250 -19.31 11.02 5.65
CA LYS A 250 -18.40 9.91 5.95
C LYS A 250 -17.55 9.53 4.73
N ASP A 251 -18.15 9.52 3.55
CA ASP A 251 -17.44 9.21 2.30
C ASP A 251 -16.46 10.34 1.92
N GLN A 252 -16.82 11.61 2.15
CA GLN A 252 -15.90 12.74 1.98
C GLN A 252 -14.73 12.71 2.97
N GLU A 253 -15.00 12.44 4.25
CA GLU A 253 -13.96 12.25 5.28
C GLU A 253 -13.02 11.10 4.91
N ARG A 254 -13.58 10.00 4.41
CA ARG A 254 -12.81 8.85 3.93
C ARG A 254 -11.94 9.24 2.74
N GLN A 255 -12.46 9.97 1.75
CA GLN A 255 -11.66 10.43 0.60
C GLN A 255 -10.54 11.39 1.00
N ALA A 256 -10.80 12.30 1.94
CA ALA A 256 -9.79 13.20 2.49
C ALA A 256 -8.71 12.42 3.26
N ALA A 257 -9.12 11.41 4.04
CA ALA A 257 -8.23 10.51 4.76
C ALA A 257 -7.42 9.63 3.80
N GLU A 258 -8.03 9.09 2.74
CA GLU A 258 -7.36 8.36 1.66
C GLU A 258 -6.29 9.21 1.00
N THR A 259 -6.59 10.48 0.71
CA THR A 259 -5.61 11.42 0.15
C THR A 259 -4.46 11.68 1.14
N ASN A 260 -4.78 11.88 2.42
CA ASN A 260 -3.78 12.12 3.46
C ASN A 260 -2.87 10.90 3.71
N VAL A 261 -3.48 9.71 3.78
CA VAL A 261 -2.76 8.44 3.96
C VAL A 261 -1.93 8.17 2.72
N SER A 262 -2.48 8.27 1.51
CA SER A 262 -1.72 8.15 0.25
C SER A 262 -0.49 9.06 0.25
N ASN A 263 -0.64 10.32 0.67
CA ASN A 263 0.46 11.28 0.81
C ASN A 263 1.52 10.88 1.86
N ARG A 264 1.21 10.00 2.81
CA ARG A 264 2.09 9.57 3.91
C ARG A 264 2.66 8.15 3.76
N THR A 265 1.90 7.21 3.24
CA THR A 265 2.30 5.79 3.14
C THR A 265 2.84 5.42 1.77
N ILE A 266 2.29 5.99 0.70
CA ILE A 266 2.67 5.60 -0.66
C ILE A 266 3.81 6.50 -1.17
N ARG A 267 4.04 7.67 -0.54
CA ARG A 267 5.16 8.56 -0.79
C ARG A 267 6.39 8.10 0.02
N PHE A 268 7.32 7.43 -0.64
CA PHE A 268 8.66 7.24 -0.08
C PHE A 268 9.58 8.27 -0.72
N GLU A 269 9.97 9.30 0.03
CA GLU A 269 10.82 10.38 -0.48
C GLU A 269 12.31 10.10 -0.38
N GLY A 270 12.68 8.88 0.04
CA GLY A 270 14.01 8.58 0.55
C GLY A 270 14.18 9.07 1.99
N SER A 271 14.94 8.31 2.76
CA SER A 271 15.46 8.71 4.07
C SER A 271 16.90 8.24 4.13
N VAL A 272 17.83 9.15 3.88
CA VAL A 272 19.26 8.84 3.92
C VAL A 272 19.75 8.96 5.36
N LEU A 273 20.21 7.84 5.91
CA LEU A 273 20.78 7.82 7.25
C LEU A 273 22.24 8.25 7.16
N THR A 274 22.54 9.45 7.66
CA THR A 274 23.88 10.04 7.60
C THR A 274 24.84 9.50 8.67
N TRP A 275 24.33 8.71 9.62
CA TRP A 275 25.13 8.15 10.71
C TRP A 275 24.66 6.75 11.15
N PRO A 276 25.57 5.86 11.57
CA PRO A 276 27.03 5.88 11.31
C PRO A 276 27.37 5.88 9.81
N ARG A 277 28.53 6.44 9.48
CA ARG A 277 29.06 6.49 8.09
C ARG A 277 29.29 5.09 7.53
N GLY A 278 29.30 4.97 6.20
CA GLY A 278 29.57 3.70 5.51
C GLY A 278 28.41 2.71 5.52
N ARG A 279 27.20 3.13 5.93
CA ARG A 279 26.01 2.29 5.85
C ARG A 279 25.58 2.06 4.39
N PRO A 280 25.05 0.88 4.06
CA PRO A 280 24.37 0.67 2.79
C PRO A 280 23.19 1.63 2.63
N CYS A 281 23.04 2.19 1.43
CA CYS A 281 21.95 3.08 1.07
C CYS A 281 21.36 2.63 -0.26
N VAL A 282 20.07 2.29 -0.27
CA VAL A 282 19.40 1.88 -1.51
C VAL A 282 19.24 3.08 -2.42
N ALA A 283 20.03 3.11 -3.50
CA ALA A 283 20.07 4.20 -4.47
C ALA A 283 19.04 4.04 -5.57
N SER A 284 18.80 2.80 -6.03
CA SER A 284 17.80 2.49 -7.06
C SER A 284 17.12 1.15 -6.76
N TRP A 285 15.80 1.09 -6.96
CA TRP A 285 15.01 -0.11 -6.67
C TRP A 285 13.96 -0.39 -7.76
N PRO A 286 13.78 -1.67 -8.15
CA PRO A 286 12.82 -2.03 -9.18
C PRO A 286 11.38 -2.06 -8.65
N GLY A 287 10.57 -1.08 -9.04
CA GLY A 287 9.20 -0.90 -8.53
C GLY A 287 8.26 -2.11 -8.67
N LYS A 288 8.51 -3.02 -9.64
CA LYS A 288 7.72 -4.26 -9.79
C LYS A 288 7.90 -5.24 -8.60
N TYR A 289 8.96 -5.09 -7.82
CA TYR A 289 9.26 -5.89 -6.63
C TYR A 289 8.87 -5.17 -5.34
N ALA A 290 7.66 -4.61 -5.29
CA ALA A 290 7.13 -3.92 -4.09
C ALA A 290 7.15 -4.85 -2.86
N GLY A 291 6.82 -6.13 -3.05
CA GLY A 291 6.86 -7.09 -1.96
C GLY A 291 8.26 -7.38 -1.41
N ALA A 292 9.30 -7.31 -2.24
CA ALA A 292 10.68 -7.45 -1.80
C ALA A 292 11.17 -6.18 -1.10
N TRP A 293 10.71 -5.00 -1.53
CA TRP A 293 10.99 -3.73 -0.86
C TRP A 293 10.49 -3.74 0.59
N GLU A 294 9.25 -4.16 0.81
CA GLU A 294 8.69 -4.30 2.17
C GLU A 294 9.49 -5.30 3.03
N SER A 295 9.99 -6.37 2.41
CA SER A 295 10.83 -7.36 3.09
C SER A 295 12.17 -6.76 3.51
N LEU A 296 12.81 -5.97 2.64
CA LEU A 296 14.01 -5.22 2.95
C LEU A 296 13.76 -4.22 4.10
N VAL A 297 12.65 -3.48 4.04
CA VAL A 297 12.31 -2.49 5.08
C VAL A 297 12.07 -3.14 6.44
N SER A 298 11.30 -4.22 6.47
CA SER A 298 10.98 -4.94 7.72
C SER A 298 12.16 -5.67 8.35
N GLN A 299 13.13 -6.14 7.56
CA GLN A 299 14.31 -6.86 8.06
C GLN A 299 15.47 -5.94 8.47
N SER A 300 15.43 -4.66 8.12
CA SER A 300 16.43 -3.69 8.54
C SER A 300 16.44 -3.47 10.06
N ARG A 301 17.62 -3.17 10.64
CA ARG A 301 17.77 -2.94 12.10
C ARG A 301 16.82 -1.82 12.54
N ASP A 302 15.86 -2.16 13.39
CA ASP A 302 14.79 -1.27 13.90
C ASP A 302 13.84 -0.70 12.84
N GLY A 303 13.74 -1.31 11.65
CA GLY A 303 12.94 -0.79 10.53
C GLY A 303 13.54 0.45 9.86
N GLN A 304 14.81 0.77 10.15
CA GLN A 304 15.52 1.90 9.55
C GLN A 304 16.34 1.46 8.34
N VAL A 305 15.81 1.68 7.15
CA VAL A 305 16.54 1.57 5.88
C VAL A 305 17.07 2.94 5.49
N SER A 306 18.37 3.04 5.19
CA SER A 306 18.87 4.19 4.44
C SER A 306 18.54 3.98 2.97
N ALA A 307 17.80 4.92 2.38
CA ALA A 307 17.44 4.82 0.98
C ALA A 307 17.25 6.19 0.35
N ALA A 308 17.80 6.36 -0.84
CA ALA A 308 17.65 7.56 -1.66
C ALA A 308 16.52 7.43 -2.68
N VAL A 309 16.01 6.21 -2.94
CA VAL A 309 14.92 5.96 -3.88
C VAL A 309 13.69 6.81 -3.57
N VAL A 310 13.03 7.28 -4.62
CA VAL A 310 11.81 8.07 -4.51
C VAL A 310 10.68 7.35 -5.23
N PHE A 311 9.70 6.87 -4.47
CA PHE A 311 8.45 6.32 -5.01
C PHE A 311 7.38 7.40 -4.91
N LEU A 312 7.03 8.01 -6.05
CA LEU A 312 5.88 8.92 -6.14
C LEU A 312 4.65 8.19 -6.66
N PRO A 313 3.57 8.11 -5.88
CA PRO A 313 2.29 7.62 -6.35
C PRO A 313 1.49 8.71 -7.06
N GLU A 314 0.51 8.24 -7.82
CA GLU A 314 -0.58 9.07 -8.31
C GLU A 314 -1.24 9.82 -7.14
N LYS A 315 -1.60 11.08 -7.38
CA LYS A 315 -2.29 11.97 -6.42
C LYS A 315 -1.44 12.51 -5.26
N THR A 316 -0.11 12.46 -5.35
CA THR A 316 0.72 13.29 -4.46
C THR A 316 0.75 14.74 -4.89
N ASP A 317 1.08 15.64 -3.96
CA ASP A 317 1.29 17.06 -4.26
C ASP A 317 2.37 17.30 -5.32
N ASP A 318 3.28 16.34 -5.56
CA ASP A 318 4.35 16.45 -6.55
C ASP A 318 4.02 15.78 -7.89
N TYR A 319 2.92 15.04 -7.97
CA TYR A 319 2.47 14.42 -9.19
C TYR A 319 2.20 15.47 -10.27
N GLY A 320 2.79 15.27 -11.46
CA GLY A 320 2.68 16.18 -12.59
C GLY A 320 3.60 17.41 -12.52
N LYS A 321 4.31 17.62 -11.41
CA LYS A 321 5.27 18.73 -11.29
C LYS A 321 6.57 18.42 -12.01
N CYS A 322 7.10 19.41 -12.71
CA CYS A 322 8.37 19.34 -13.42
C CYS A 322 9.32 20.39 -12.88
N ASP A 323 10.58 20.02 -12.68
CA ASP A 323 11.63 20.95 -12.27
C ASP A 323 12.54 21.26 -13.46
N SER A 324 12.97 22.51 -13.56
CA SER A 324 13.89 22.96 -14.60
C SER A 324 15.27 22.33 -14.43
N ILE A 325 15.92 22.02 -15.54
CA ILE A 325 17.29 21.52 -15.54
C ILE A 325 18.24 22.71 -15.30
N PRO A 326 19.15 22.63 -14.31
CA PRO A 326 20.19 23.64 -14.12
C PRO A 326 21.07 23.77 -15.37
N GLN A 327 21.41 25.00 -15.77
CA GLN A 327 22.27 25.25 -16.94
C GLN A 327 23.62 24.53 -16.85
N THR A 328 24.13 24.33 -15.63
CA THR A 328 25.39 23.63 -15.33
C THR A 328 25.40 22.16 -15.76
N GLU A 329 24.23 21.54 -15.96
CA GLU A 329 24.13 20.14 -16.37
C GLU A 329 24.35 19.95 -17.88
N GLY A 330 24.21 21.02 -18.67
CA GLY A 330 24.46 20.99 -20.12
C GLY A 330 23.53 20.05 -20.90
N LEU A 331 22.34 19.76 -20.37
CA LEU A 331 21.40 18.81 -20.95
C LEU A 331 20.26 19.51 -21.72
N PRO A 332 19.71 18.87 -22.77
CA PRO A 332 18.59 19.40 -23.51
C PRO A 332 17.27 19.31 -22.72
N GLY A 333 16.33 20.19 -23.06
CA GLY A 333 14.97 20.21 -22.51
C GLY A 333 14.75 21.29 -21.44
N SER A 334 13.49 21.62 -21.20
CA SER A 334 13.08 22.60 -20.18
C SER A 334 12.98 22.00 -18.77
N CYS A 335 12.89 20.68 -18.66
CA CYS A 335 12.79 19.92 -17.41
C CYS A 335 13.38 18.51 -17.57
N TRP A 336 13.59 17.82 -16.44
CA TRP A 336 14.20 16.48 -16.41
C TRP A 336 13.45 15.41 -17.22
N CYS A 337 12.19 15.60 -17.58
CA CYS A 337 11.46 14.62 -18.40
C CYS A 337 12.17 14.32 -19.73
N THR A 338 12.78 15.32 -20.38
CA THR A 338 13.48 15.13 -21.66
C THR A 338 14.67 14.17 -21.54
N PRO A 339 15.67 14.40 -20.66
CA PRO A 339 16.77 13.45 -20.52
C PRO A 339 16.33 12.09 -19.95
N LEU A 340 15.31 12.04 -19.10
CA LEU A 340 14.86 10.78 -18.48
C LEU A 340 14.04 9.89 -19.41
N TYR A 341 13.14 10.50 -20.19
CA TYR A 341 12.08 9.80 -20.92
C TYR A 341 11.99 10.15 -22.40
N GLY A 342 12.73 11.18 -22.85
CA GLY A 342 12.68 11.75 -24.19
C GLY A 342 11.54 12.74 -24.39
N GLU A 343 10.50 12.71 -23.55
CA GLU A 343 9.32 13.57 -23.65
C GLU A 343 8.72 13.87 -22.26
N GLN A 344 7.89 14.91 -22.18
CA GLN A 344 7.20 15.27 -20.94
C GLN A 344 6.14 14.22 -20.58
N LYS A 345 6.23 13.67 -19.37
CA LYS A 345 5.29 12.67 -18.85
C LYS A 345 4.24 13.28 -17.91
N PRO A 346 3.01 12.73 -17.86
CA PRO A 346 1.93 13.30 -17.05
C PRO A 346 2.19 13.24 -15.54
N TRP A 347 3.04 12.31 -15.08
CA TRP A 347 3.47 12.23 -13.69
C TRP A 347 4.59 13.22 -13.32
N GLY A 348 5.16 13.94 -14.30
CA GLY A 348 6.21 14.92 -14.08
C GLY A 348 7.59 14.31 -13.75
N CYS A 349 8.54 15.17 -13.41
CA CYS A 349 9.93 14.78 -13.13
C CYS A 349 10.50 15.32 -11.82
N ARG A 350 9.68 15.95 -10.97
CA ARG A 350 10.09 16.46 -9.66
C ARG A 350 10.69 15.39 -8.74
N TRP A 351 10.24 14.14 -8.88
CA TRP A 351 10.80 13.00 -8.15
C TRP A 351 12.32 12.85 -8.37
N PHE A 352 12.81 13.15 -9.58
CA PHE A 352 14.20 12.98 -9.93
C PHE A 352 15.09 14.01 -9.24
N THR A 353 14.61 15.25 -9.10
CA THR A 353 15.31 16.27 -8.31
C THR A 353 15.50 15.81 -6.87
N LYS A 354 14.44 15.33 -6.23
CA LYS A 354 14.49 14.80 -4.85
C LYS A 354 15.40 13.60 -4.72
N TRP A 355 15.32 12.66 -5.67
CA TRP A 355 16.20 11.51 -5.72
C TRP A 355 17.67 11.94 -5.80
N LYS A 356 18.03 12.87 -6.70
CA LYS A 356 19.38 13.39 -6.79
C LYS A 356 19.84 14.05 -5.50
N GLU A 357 19.00 14.88 -4.88
CA GLU A 357 19.31 15.52 -3.59
C GLU A 357 19.63 14.46 -2.52
N ASN A 358 18.86 13.37 -2.46
CA ASN A 358 19.16 12.25 -1.56
C ASN A 358 20.47 11.57 -1.90
N ILE A 359 20.76 11.32 -3.18
CA ILE A 359 22.03 10.72 -3.60
C ILE A 359 23.20 11.60 -3.18
N GLU A 360 23.12 12.91 -3.41
CA GLU A 360 24.17 13.86 -2.99
C GLU A 360 24.39 13.81 -1.46
N VAL A 361 23.32 13.73 -0.67
CA VAL A 361 23.42 13.53 0.80
C VAL A 361 24.06 12.19 1.14
N ALA A 362 23.69 11.11 0.44
CA ALA A 362 24.24 9.78 0.66
C ALA A 362 25.74 9.74 0.37
N VAL A 363 26.16 10.30 -0.76
CA VAL A 363 27.58 10.41 -1.16
C VAL A 363 28.35 11.27 -0.16
N ALA A 364 27.82 12.45 0.21
CA ALA A 364 28.46 13.34 1.18
C ALA A 364 28.63 12.70 2.58
N SER A 365 27.73 11.79 2.95
CA SER A 365 27.82 11.02 4.20
C SER A 365 28.74 9.78 4.12
N GLY A 366 29.25 9.46 2.92
CA GLY A 366 30.07 8.28 2.66
C GLY A 366 29.27 6.98 2.72
N ALA A 367 27.99 7.02 2.37
CA ALA A 367 27.15 5.83 2.29
C ALA A 367 27.56 4.94 1.11
N GLN A 368 27.36 3.62 1.24
CA GLN A 368 27.57 2.67 0.15
C GLN A 368 26.29 2.57 -0.67
N LEU A 369 26.30 3.11 -1.90
CA LEU A 369 25.13 3.09 -2.76
C LEU A 369 24.86 1.67 -3.28
N GLU A 370 23.62 1.20 -3.18
CA GLU A 370 23.17 -0.08 -3.73
C GLU A 370 22.14 0.15 -4.85
N VAL A 371 22.36 -0.50 -5.99
CA VAL A 371 21.43 -0.52 -7.14
C VAL A 371 20.92 -1.93 -7.30
N TYR A 372 19.61 -2.10 -7.12
CA TYR A 372 18.97 -3.40 -7.27
C TYR A 372 18.51 -3.63 -8.71
N PHE A 373 18.97 -4.75 -9.27
CA PHE A 373 18.61 -5.26 -10.59
C PHE A 373 17.51 -6.32 -10.48
N PHE A 374 16.84 -6.57 -11.61
CA PHE A 374 15.87 -7.67 -11.69
C PHE A 374 16.56 -9.02 -11.44
N GLN A 375 15.77 -9.99 -10.98
CA GLN A 375 16.24 -11.35 -10.66
C GLN A 375 17.05 -11.94 -11.81
N SER A 376 18.30 -12.35 -11.53
CA SER A 376 19.24 -12.94 -12.49
C SER A 376 19.72 -12.00 -13.61
N HIS A 377 19.52 -10.68 -13.49
CA HIS A 377 19.88 -9.68 -14.51
C HIS A 377 20.84 -8.60 -13.97
N VAL A 378 21.67 -8.94 -12.98
CA VAL A 378 22.67 -8.03 -12.41
C VAL A 378 23.59 -7.49 -13.51
N GLY A 379 23.70 -6.16 -13.59
CA GLY A 379 24.53 -5.46 -14.58
C GLY A 379 23.91 -5.33 -15.98
N GLN A 380 22.74 -5.94 -16.23
CA GLN A 380 22.05 -5.88 -17.51
C GLN A 380 21.04 -4.72 -17.57
N GLY A 381 20.61 -4.37 -18.77
CA GLY A 381 19.60 -3.34 -18.98
C GLY A 381 20.09 -1.92 -18.71
N LYS A 382 21.40 -1.66 -18.66
CA LYS A 382 21.92 -0.28 -18.63
C LYS A 382 21.70 0.42 -19.97
N VAL A 383 21.73 1.75 -19.95
CA VAL A 383 21.77 2.58 -21.17
C VAL A 383 23.20 3.08 -21.38
N GLU A 384 23.53 3.48 -22.61
CA GLU A 384 24.89 3.90 -22.98
C GLU A 384 25.37 5.12 -22.18
N SER A 385 24.49 6.09 -21.97
CA SER A 385 24.77 7.32 -21.23
C SER A 385 23.48 7.95 -20.71
N PHE A 386 23.61 8.92 -19.80
CA PHE A 386 22.45 9.65 -19.30
C PHE A 386 21.77 10.49 -20.39
N GLU A 387 22.56 11.02 -21.33
CA GLU A 387 22.10 11.76 -22.50
C GLU A 387 21.25 10.88 -23.45
N ALA A 388 21.63 9.61 -23.60
CA ALA A 388 20.92 8.65 -24.46
C ALA A 388 19.67 8.05 -23.79
N ALA A 389 19.50 8.19 -22.47
CA ALA A 389 18.43 7.54 -21.70
C ALA A 389 17.03 7.89 -22.22
N GLY A 390 16.80 9.15 -22.60
CA GLY A 390 15.53 9.61 -23.12
C GLY A 390 15.16 9.00 -24.49
N GLU A 391 16.12 8.96 -25.42
CA GLU A 391 15.92 8.35 -26.74
C GLU A 391 15.71 6.84 -26.65
N ASP A 392 16.50 6.18 -25.80
CA ASP A 392 16.37 4.75 -25.52
C ASP A 392 14.99 4.43 -24.89
N ASN A 393 14.48 5.28 -24.00
CA ASN A 393 13.12 5.17 -23.46
C ASN A 393 12.06 5.28 -24.55
N LEU A 394 12.13 6.29 -25.43
CA LEU A 394 11.20 6.45 -26.54
C LEU A 394 11.21 5.24 -27.49
N ARG A 395 12.40 4.69 -27.76
CA ARG A 395 12.55 3.48 -28.57
C ARG A 395 11.87 2.28 -27.91
N ARG A 396 12.08 2.06 -26.61
CA ARG A 396 11.38 1.00 -25.85
C ARG A 396 9.88 1.17 -25.86
N GLU A 397 9.40 2.38 -25.57
CA GLU A 397 7.97 2.66 -25.56
C GLU A 397 7.34 2.42 -26.93
N LYS A 398 8.04 2.79 -28.02
CA LYS A 398 7.59 2.50 -29.38
C LYS A 398 7.40 1.00 -29.61
N VAL A 399 8.34 0.16 -29.17
CA VAL A 399 8.20 -1.30 -29.29
C VAL A 399 7.09 -1.82 -28.36
N ASN A 400 7.07 -1.39 -27.10
CA ASN A 400 6.05 -1.81 -26.13
C ASN A 400 4.62 -1.40 -26.54
N ARG A 401 4.42 -0.30 -27.27
CA ARG A 401 3.10 0.06 -27.81
C ARG A 401 2.55 -0.99 -28.78
N LYS A 402 3.41 -1.73 -29.48
CA LYS A 402 3.02 -2.84 -30.36
C LYS A 402 2.43 -4.03 -29.59
N GLN A 403 2.59 -4.08 -28.26
CA GLN A 403 1.97 -5.11 -27.42
C GLN A 403 0.44 -5.10 -27.60
N LYS A 404 -0.17 -3.92 -27.68
CA LYS A 404 -1.61 -3.80 -27.86
C LYS A 404 -2.05 -4.35 -29.22
N ASP A 405 -1.33 -3.98 -30.28
CA ASP A 405 -1.57 -4.50 -31.63
C ASP A 405 -1.39 -6.03 -31.69
N PHE A 406 -0.41 -6.56 -30.96
CA PHE A 406 -0.20 -8.00 -30.80
C PHE A 406 -1.37 -8.68 -30.08
N GLU A 407 -1.90 -8.08 -29.01
CA GLU A 407 -3.07 -8.62 -28.28
C GLU A 407 -4.35 -8.61 -29.12
N GLU A 408 -4.45 -7.77 -30.14
CA GLU A 408 -5.54 -7.75 -31.12
C GLU A 408 -5.30 -8.68 -32.32
N SER A 409 -4.14 -9.35 -32.38
CA SER A 409 -3.73 -10.16 -33.53
C SER A 409 -4.39 -11.56 -33.58
N PRO A 410 -4.55 -12.16 -34.77
CA PRO A 410 -5.00 -13.54 -34.91
C PRO A 410 -4.11 -14.55 -34.17
N GLN A 411 -2.81 -14.30 -34.09
CA GLN A 411 -1.85 -15.14 -33.38
C GLN A 411 -2.14 -15.18 -31.88
N PHE A 412 -2.49 -14.04 -31.29
CA PHE A 412 -2.87 -13.97 -29.89
C PHE A 412 -4.23 -14.65 -29.64
N GLN A 413 -5.19 -14.44 -30.53
CA GLN A 413 -6.47 -15.15 -30.46
C GLN A 413 -6.29 -16.67 -30.54
N GLN A 414 -5.41 -17.16 -31.42
CA GLN A 414 -5.07 -18.57 -31.50
C GLN A 414 -4.48 -19.09 -30.18
N ALA A 415 -3.64 -18.32 -29.50
CA ALA A 415 -3.11 -18.68 -28.19
C ALA A 415 -4.21 -18.71 -27.11
N LEU A 416 -5.15 -17.76 -27.13
CA LEU A 416 -6.32 -17.76 -26.25
C LEU A 416 -7.18 -19.01 -26.45
N ASP A 417 -7.51 -19.34 -27.71
CA ASP A 417 -8.29 -20.52 -28.06
C ASP A 417 -7.56 -21.81 -27.62
N ALA A 418 -6.24 -21.83 -27.79
CA ALA A 418 -5.37 -22.91 -27.34
C ALA A 418 -5.30 -23.04 -25.81
N GLY A 419 -5.76 -22.06 -25.03
CA GLY A 419 -5.87 -22.15 -23.57
C GLY A 419 -4.93 -21.22 -22.79
N LEU A 420 -4.34 -20.20 -23.42
CA LEU A 420 -3.56 -19.16 -22.73
C LEU A 420 -4.33 -18.56 -21.54
N GLY A 421 -5.65 -18.39 -21.68
CA GLY A 421 -6.53 -17.87 -20.61
C GLY A 421 -6.67 -18.77 -19.38
N ASN A 422 -6.20 -20.02 -19.43
CA ASN A 422 -6.24 -20.96 -18.29
C ASN A 422 -5.08 -20.74 -17.31
N LEU A 423 -4.09 -19.92 -17.66
CA LEU A 423 -2.96 -19.62 -16.79
C LEU A 423 -3.36 -18.70 -15.64
N SER A 424 -2.70 -18.87 -14.50
CA SER A 424 -2.93 -18.00 -13.35
C SER A 424 -2.62 -16.55 -13.71
N LYS A 425 -3.54 -15.65 -13.34
CA LYS A 425 -3.37 -14.20 -13.42
C LYS A 425 -2.90 -13.60 -12.09
N GLU A 426 -2.86 -14.42 -11.04
CA GLU A 426 -2.38 -13.99 -9.73
C GLU A 426 -0.89 -13.63 -9.81
N PRO A 427 -0.50 -12.42 -9.41
CA PRO A 427 0.90 -12.00 -9.50
C PRO A 427 1.73 -12.57 -8.35
N ARG A 428 2.98 -12.93 -8.66
CA ARG A 428 4.01 -13.38 -7.73
C ARG A 428 4.71 -12.19 -7.03
N GLY A 429 5.73 -12.48 -6.22
CA GLY A 429 6.55 -11.48 -5.55
C GLY A 429 7.36 -10.58 -6.51
N ASP A 430 7.55 -11.01 -7.75
CA ASP A 430 8.18 -10.24 -8.83
C ASP A 430 7.20 -9.38 -9.65
N GLY A 431 5.91 -9.38 -9.25
CA GLY A 431 4.83 -8.69 -9.92
C GLY A 431 4.30 -9.39 -11.18
N SER A 432 4.91 -10.50 -11.61
CA SER A 432 4.48 -11.26 -12.79
C SER A 432 3.52 -12.39 -12.42
N SER A 433 2.59 -12.71 -13.31
CA SER A 433 1.76 -13.92 -13.28
C SER A 433 2.16 -14.89 -14.40
N GLN A 434 1.78 -16.17 -14.28
CA GLN A 434 1.99 -17.16 -15.35
C GLN A 434 1.43 -16.65 -16.69
N TYR A 435 0.23 -16.07 -16.66
CA TYR A 435 -0.40 -15.46 -17.82
C TYR A 435 0.48 -14.34 -18.40
N SER A 436 0.90 -13.37 -17.59
CA SER A 436 1.69 -12.22 -18.08
C SER A 436 3.05 -12.62 -18.66
N ARG A 437 3.72 -13.64 -18.09
CA ARG A 437 5.01 -14.14 -18.58
C ARG A 437 4.86 -14.82 -19.93
N GLU A 438 3.81 -15.61 -20.11
CA GLU A 438 3.54 -16.26 -21.39
C GLU A 438 3.11 -15.23 -22.45
N VAL A 439 2.25 -14.27 -22.11
CA VAL A 439 1.88 -13.18 -23.01
C VAL A 439 3.13 -12.42 -23.46
N ARG A 440 4.03 -12.10 -22.53
CA ARG A 440 5.30 -11.44 -22.84
C ARG A 440 6.18 -12.29 -23.76
N ARG A 441 6.27 -13.60 -23.52
CA ARG A 441 7.02 -14.54 -24.37
C ARG A 441 6.48 -14.58 -25.80
N LEU A 442 5.16 -14.69 -25.96
CA LEU A 442 4.51 -14.68 -27.28
C LEU A 442 4.70 -13.34 -27.99
N PHE A 443 4.58 -12.23 -27.27
CA PHE A 443 4.85 -10.91 -27.82
C PHE A 443 6.28 -10.80 -28.32
N LEU A 444 7.29 -11.16 -27.51
CA LEU A 444 8.69 -11.13 -27.92
C LEU A 444 8.94 -12.03 -29.14
N ALA A 445 8.31 -13.21 -29.21
CA ALA A 445 8.41 -14.08 -30.37
C ALA A 445 7.78 -13.47 -31.64
N SER A 446 6.76 -12.62 -31.50
CA SER A 446 6.12 -11.93 -32.63
C SER A 446 6.93 -10.77 -33.19
N LEU A 447 7.88 -10.22 -32.41
CA LEU A 447 8.72 -9.10 -32.83
C LEU A 447 9.80 -9.53 -33.84
N PRO A 448 10.22 -8.63 -34.74
CA PRO A 448 11.44 -8.80 -35.54
C PRO A 448 12.67 -9.00 -34.64
N ASP A 449 13.65 -9.77 -35.10
CA ASP A 449 14.83 -10.16 -34.30
C ASP A 449 15.57 -8.94 -33.72
N THR A 450 15.74 -7.87 -34.51
CA THR A 450 16.39 -6.63 -34.05
C THR A 450 15.66 -5.91 -32.92
N GLU A 451 14.33 -5.94 -32.91
CA GLU A 451 13.52 -5.36 -31.83
C GLU A 451 13.47 -6.28 -30.60
N ARG A 452 13.41 -7.59 -30.84
CA ARG A 452 13.46 -8.61 -29.79
C ARG A 452 14.79 -8.53 -29.03
N GLU A 453 15.91 -8.54 -29.73
CA GLU A 453 17.25 -8.40 -29.16
C GLU A 453 17.38 -7.11 -28.36
N PHE A 454 16.90 -5.99 -28.89
CA PHE A 454 16.92 -4.70 -28.21
C PHE A 454 16.13 -4.74 -26.89
N ILE A 455 14.91 -5.29 -26.90
CA ILE A 455 14.06 -5.36 -25.70
C ILE A 455 14.62 -6.35 -24.67
N THR A 456 15.16 -7.49 -25.11
CA THR A 456 15.79 -8.46 -24.21
C THR A 456 17.05 -7.88 -23.58
N ALA A 457 17.92 -7.21 -24.35
CA ALA A 457 19.12 -6.55 -23.82
C ALA A 457 18.79 -5.41 -22.83
N ALA A 458 17.61 -4.81 -22.98
CA ALA A 458 17.10 -3.80 -22.08
C ALA A 458 16.53 -4.38 -20.77
N GLU A 459 16.44 -5.70 -20.59
CA GLU A 459 15.97 -6.30 -19.34
C GLU A 459 17.03 -6.17 -18.22
N GLY A 460 16.59 -5.93 -16.99
CA GLY A 460 17.46 -5.84 -15.81
C GLY A 460 17.23 -4.61 -14.93
N LEU A 461 16.76 -3.51 -15.53
CA LEU A 461 16.40 -2.28 -14.83
C LEU A 461 15.05 -1.76 -15.32
N GLY A 462 14.26 -1.17 -14.43
CA GLY A 462 13.04 -0.43 -14.79
C GLY A 462 13.35 0.86 -15.57
N ASN A 463 12.35 1.42 -16.25
CA ASN A 463 12.54 2.60 -17.10
C ASN A 463 13.20 3.78 -16.37
N SER A 464 12.68 4.18 -15.21
CA SER A 464 13.28 5.26 -14.41
C SER A 464 14.67 4.86 -13.86
N GLN A 465 14.84 3.60 -13.45
CA GLN A 465 16.11 3.12 -12.89
C GLN A 465 17.27 3.21 -13.88
N LYS A 466 17.01 3.02 -15.17
CA LYS A 466 18.06 3.13 -16.19
C LYS A 466 18.66 4.53 -16.24
N ALA A 467 17.81 5.55 -16.14
CA ALA A 467 18.27 6.92 -16.11
C ALA A 467 18.93 7.28 -14.76
N GLU A 468 18.43 6.75 -13.64
CA GLU A 468 19.10 6.86 -12.32
C GLU A 468 20.52 6.29 -12.39
N VAL A 469 20.69 5.06 -12.87
CA VAL A 469 21.99 4.38 -12.98
C VAL A 469 22.92 5.12 -13.92
N ALA A 470 22.45 5.53 -15.11
CA ALA A 470 23.26 6.29 -16.05
C ALA A 470 23.69 7.66 -15.49
N TRP A 471 22.85 8.27 -14.64
CA TRP A 471 23.22 9.50 -13.94
C TRP A 471 24.30 9.28 -12.89
N LEU A 472 24.22 8.19 -12.10
CA LEU A 472 25.27 7.81 -11.15
C LEU A 472 26.62 7.60 -11.86
N GLU A 473 26.60 6.88 -13.00
CA GLU A 473 27.78 6.66 -13.84
C GLU A 473 28.32 7.98 -14.41
N LYS A 474 27.46 8.87 -14.91
CA LYS A 474 27.86 10.22 -15.39
C LYS A 474 28.55 11.05 -14.30
N LYS A 475 28.09 10.96 -13.04
CA LYS A 475 28.71 11.66 -11.91
C LYS A 475 29.98 10.98 -11.39
N GLY A 476 30.26 9.74 -11.82
CA GLY A 476 31.38 8.95 -11.31
C GLY A 476 31.15 8.41 -9.89
N TYR A 477 29.89 8.23 -9.49
CA TYR A 477 29.54 7.68 -8.18
C TYR A 477 29.60 6.16 -8.21
N GLU A 478 30.40 5.57 -7.32
CA GLU A 478 30.47 4.12 -7.15
C GLU A 478 29.20 3.57 -6.50
N TYR A 479 28.77 2.40 -6.97
CA TYR A 479 27.63 1.69 -6.40
C TYR A 479 27.80 0.17 -6.53
N TRP A 480 27.13 -0.56 -5.66
CA TRP A 480 27.07 -2.01 -5.66
C TRP A 480 25.86 -2.47 -6.48
N ALA A 481 26.09 -3.33 -7.46
CA ALA A 481 25.01 -3.98 -8.21
C ALA A 481 24.52 -5.20 -7.43
N VAL A 482 23.25 -5.20 -7.02
CA VAL A 482 22.65 -6.23 -6.17
C VAL A 482 21.49 -6.91 -6.89
N ASP A 483 21.36 -8.22 -6.73
CA ASP A 483 20.21 -8.97 -7.24
C ASP A 483 19.03 -8.86 -6.27
N VAL A 484 17.85 -8.48 -6.76
CA VAL A 484 16.64 -8.42 -5.92
C VAL A 484 16.22 -9.78 -5.35
N ALA A 485 16.68 -10.89 -5.94
CA ALA A 485 16.40 -12.25 -5.47
C ALA A 485 16.82 -12.50 -4.02
N THR A 486 17.78 -11.74 -3.49
CA THR A 486 18.16 -11.77 -2.07
C THR A 486 16.98 -11.49 -1.14
N TRP A 487 15.97 -10.77 -1.63
CA TRP A 487 14.77 -10.37 -0.89
C TRP A 487 13.51 -11.12 -1.32
N LEU A 488 13.64 -12.07 -2.25
CA LEU A 488 12.56 -12.94 -2.67
C LEU A 488 12.56 -14.23 -1.83
N PRO A 489 11.40 -14.86 -1.62
CA PRO A 489 11.38 -16.21 -1.08
C PRO A 489 12.16 -17.12 -2.03
N GLY A 490 13.19 -17.81 -1.53
CA GLY A 490 14.02 -18.68 -2.37
C GLY A 490 13.16 -19.61 -3.23
N GLU A 491 13.45 -19.65 -4.53
CA GLU A 491 12.75 -20.55 -5.45
C GLU A 491 12.95 -21.98 -4.96
N GLY A 492 11.84 -22.64 -4.65
CA GLY A 492 11.83 -23.97 -4.06
C GLY A 492 12.41 -25.00 -5.01
N VAL A 493 13.72 -25.21 -4.97
CA VAL A 493 14.34 -26.45 -5.40
C VAL A 493 14.18 -27.44 -4.25
N GLU A 494 12.98 -28.00 -4.10
CA GLU A 494 12.83 -29.24 -3.34
C GLU A 494 13.50 -30.35 -4.16
N PHE A 495 14.72 -30.72 -3.79
CA PHE A 495 15.17 -32.08 -4.07
C PHE A 495 14.21 -33.00 -3.30
N CYS A 496 13.29 -33.65 -4.00
CA CYS A 496 12.52 -34.76 -3.44
C CYS A 496 13.53 -35.80 -2.92
N VAL A 497 13.83 -35.77 -1.63
CA VAL A 497 14.48 -36.88 -0.96
C VAL A 497 13.45 -38.01 -0.97
N PRO A 498 13.72 -39.16 -1.60
CA PRO A 498 12.81 -40.29 -1.57
C PRO A 498 12.52 -40.67 -0.13
N SER A 499 11.26 -40.98 0.18
CA SER A 499 10.82 -41.50 1.47
C SER A 499 11.32 -42.92 1.68
N SER A 500 12.64 -43.10 1.81
CA SER A 500 13.29 -44.34 2.22
C SER A 500 14.79 -44.14 2.45
N SER A 501 15.18 -43.34 3.43
CA SER A 501 16.35 -43.70 4.24
C SER A 501 16.31 -43.03 5.61
N LYS A 502 16.30 -43.86 6.65
CA LYS A 502 16.55 -43.44 8.02
C LYS A 502 18.02 -43.01 8.13
N HIS A 503 18.34 -41.75 7.86
CA HIS A 503 19.54 -41.09 8.40
C HIS A 503 19.47 -39.58 8.18
N GLN A 504 18.80 -38.88 9.10
CA GLN A 504 19.02 -37.44 9.33
C GLN A 504 18.58 -37.06 10.75
N GLN A 505 19.18 -37.73 11.73
CA GLN A 505 19.38 -37.19 13.08
C GLN A 505 20.88 -36.94 13.22
N ALA A 506 21.39 -35.83 12.69
CA ALA A 506 22.78 -35.41 12.92
C ALA A 506 23.09 -33.92 12.70
N TRP A 507 22.17 -33.10 12.16
CA TRP A 507 22.46 -31.67 11.89
C TRP A 507 21.64 -30.66 12.69
N ALA A 508 20.97 -31.10 13.76
CA ALA A 508 20.27 -30.22 14.70
C ALA A 508 21.01 -30.00 16.05
N GLN A 509 22.28 -30.37 16.15
CA GLN A 509 23.08 -30.22 17.38
C GLN A 509 24.52 -29.77 17.08
N GLN A 510 24.71 -28.61 16.45
CA GLN A 510 25.98 -27.89 16.55
C GLN A 510 25.87 -26.43 16.10
N ALA A 511 25.34 -25.59 17.00
CA ALA A 511 25.65 -24.16 17.04
C ALA A 511 25.30 -23.59 18.44
N ASP A 512 25.70 -24.29 19.49
CA ASP A 512 25.92 -23.63 20.78
C ASP A 512 27.29 -22.96 20.71
N CYS A 513 27.26 -21.63 20.75
CA CYS A 513 28.43 -20.76 20.85
C CYS A 513 29.24 -21.08 22.13
N PRO A 514 30.56 -21.30 22.05
CA PRO A 514 31.42 -21.08 23.19
C PRO A 514 31.82 -19.60 23.24
N SER A 515 31.41 -18.95 24.32
CA SER A 515 31.91 -17.67 24.81
C SER A 515 33.43 -17.71 24.93
N ILE A 516 34.13 -17.06 24.01
CA ILE A 516 35.56 -16.76 24.16
C ILE A 516 35.67 -15.52 25.05
N CYS A 517 35.83 -15.75 26.35
CA CYS A 517 36.39 -14.75 27.26
C CYS A 517 37.88 -14.61 26.95
N VAL A 518 38.28 -13.42 26.50
CA VAL A 518 39.69 -13.02 26.40
C VAL A 518 40.20 -12.72 27.81
N PRO A 519 41.30 -13.32 28.28
CA PRO A 519 41.94 -12.89 29.51
C PRO A 519 42.76 -11.62 29.24
N ILE A 520 42.45 -10.57 30.01
CA ILE A 520 43.28 -9.37 30.16
C ILE A 520 44.45 -9.78 31.08
N ASP A 521 45.67 -9.71 30.57
CA ASP A 521 46.88 -9.81 31.38
C ASP A 521 47.30 -8.39 31.82
N PRO A 522 47.67 -8.15 33.10
CA PRO A 522 48.07 -6.85 33.59
C PRO A 522 49.59 -6.74 33.71
N ALA A 523 50.26 -6.06 32.78
CA ALA A 523 51.58 -5.47 33.01
C ALA A 523 52.04 -4.56 31.85
N CYS A 524 52.53 -3.38 32.23
CA CYS A 524 53.15 -2.29 31.45
C CYS A 524 52.21 -1.32 30.72
#